data_AF-A0A963GU00-F1
#
_entry.id   AF-A0A963GU00-F1
#
_cell.length_a   1.000
_cell.length_b   1.000
_cell.length_c   1.000
_cell.angle_alpha   90.00
_cell.angle_beta   90.00
_cell.angle_gamma   90.00
#
_symmetry.space_group_name_H-M   'P 1'
#
loop_
_entity.id
_entity.type
_entity.pdbx_description
1 polymer ?
#
loop_
_entity_poly.entity_id
_entity_poly.type
_entity_poly.pdbx_seq_one_letter_code
_entity_poly.pdbx_strand_id
1 'polypeptide(L)' 'MTTKVCVKCKQEKPLLEFHKNSRSSDGLHSYCKECNRAQALAHIRAEKARKALLRAAKKAAAANH' A
#
# COMPACT_ATOMS: atom_id res chain seq x y z
N MET A 1 -0.95 28.55 0.97
CA MET A 1 -0.22 27.44 0.32
C MET A 1 -1.12 26.22 0.27
N THR A 2 -1.38 25.66 -0.91
CA THR A 2 -2.30 24.53 -1.15
C THR A 2 -1.53 23.25 -1.52
N THR A 3 -0.30 23.14 -1.04
CA THR A 3 0.61 22.02 -1.27
C THR A 3 1.06 21.42 0.06
N LYS A 4 1.43 20.14 0.03
CA LYS A 4 1.98 19.38 1.17
C LYS A 4 3.08 18.46 0.65
N VAL A 5 4.11 18.23 1.47
CA VAL A 5 5.19 17.29 1.17
C VAL A 5 4.77 15.88 1.60
N CYS A 6 4.83 14.94 0.66
CA CYS A 6 4.59 13.53 0.94
C CYS A 6 5.74 12.94 1.76
N VAL A 7 5.47 12.37 2.94
CA VAL A 7 6.52 11.80 3.79
C VAL A 7 7.20 10.56 3.20
N LYS A 8 6.57 9.89 2.21
CA LYS A 8 7.09 8.68 1.57
C LYS A 8 7.98 8.98 0.35
N CYS A 9 7.47 9.72 -0.64
CA CYS A 9 8.25 10.06 -1.85
C CYS A 9 9.00 11.39 -1.74
N LYS A 10 8.80 12.15 -0.65
CA LYS A 10 9.45 13.46 -0.38
C LYS A 10 9.17 14.55 -1.43
N GLN A 11 8.16 14.37 -2.27
CA GLN A 11 7.74 15.37 -3.25
C GLN A 11 6.66 16.30 -2.67
N GLU A 12 6.75 17.58 -3.03
CA GLU A 12 5.69 18.55 -2.82
C GLU A 12 4.57 18.32 -3.84
N LYS A 13 3.33 18.18 -3.35
CA LYS A 13 2.16 17.92 -4.19
C LYS A 13 0.96 18.75 -3.71
N PRO A 14 -0.02 19.04 -4.57
CA PRO A 14 -1.27 19.68 -4.15
C PRO A 14 -1.99 18.90 -3.06
N LEU A 15 -2.72 19.55 -2.16
CA LEU A 15 -3.51 18.89 -1.11
C LEU A 15 -4.53 17.88 -1.69
N LEU A 16 -5.01 18.12 -2.91
CA LEU A 16 -5.90 17.23 -3.65
C LEU A 16 -5.27 15.85 -3.97
N GLU A 17 -3.95 15.77 -3.99
CA GLU A 17 -3.18 14.53 -4.19
C GLU A 17 -3.03 13.72 -2.90
N PHE A 18 -3.68 14.13 -1.80
CA PHE A 18 -3.69 13.42 -0.53
C PHE A 18 -5.10 12.89 -0.23
N HIS A 19 -5.19 11.73 0.43
CA HIS A 19 -6.47 11.22 0.92
C HIS A 19 -6.90 11.97 2.18
N LYS A 20 -8.21 12.15 2.36
CA LYS A 20 -8.78 12.70 3.61
C LYS A 20 -8.53 11.74 4.76
N ASN A 21 -8.12 12.28 5.90
CA ASN A 21 -7.97 11.58 7.16
C ASN A 21 -8.47 12.47 8.27
N SER A 22 -9.67 12.20 8.78
CA SER A 22 -10.26 12.96 9.88
C SER A 22 -9.46 12.89 11.19
N ARG A 23 -8.51 11.95 11.28
CA ARG A 23 -7.66 11.75 12.46
C ARG A 23 -6.38 12.60 12.45
N SER A 24 -6.01 13.21 11.32
CA SER A 24 -4.86 14.11 11.26
C SER A 24 -5.28 15.55 11.50
N SER A 25 -4.40 16.34 12.11
CA SER A 25 -4.63 17.75 12.43
C SER A 25 -5.03 18.61 11.22
N ASP A 26 -4.53 18.29 10.04
CA ASP A 26 -4.82 18.99 8.78
C ASP A 26 -5.88 18.27 7.92
N GLY A 27 -6.50 17.21 8.44
CA GLY A 27 -7.53 16.46 7.73
C GLY A 27 -7.03 15.63 6.54
N LEU A 28 -5.71 15.50 6.33
CA LEU A 28 -5.11 14.80 5.20
C LEU A 28 -4.03 13.80 5.62
N HIS A 29 -3.92 12.70 4.87
CA HIS A 29 -2.82 11.75 5.04
C HIS A 29 -1.43 12.44 4.94
N SER A 30 -0.43 11.84 5.59
CA SER A 30 0.97 12.30 5.50
C SER A 30 1.64 11.93 4.16
N TYR A 31 1.04 11.02 3.40
CA TYR A 31 1.54 10.55 2.10
C TYR A 31 0.50 10.73 1.00
N CYS A 32 0.96 10.91 -0.24
CA CYS A 32 0.10 11.11 -1.39
C CYS A 32 -0.64 9.83 -1.82
N LYS A 33 -1.68 10.01 -2.64
CA LYS A 33 -2.50 8.95 -3.25
C LYS A 33 -1.67 7.95 -4.04
N GLU A 34 -0.65 8.40 -4.77
CA GLU A 34 0.26 7.51 -5.50
C GLU A 34 1.01 6.56 -4.57
N CYS A 35 1.59 7.08 -3.49
CA CYS A 35 2.26 6.25 -2.50
C CYS A 35 1.30 5.29 -1.80
N ASN A 36 0.04 5.69 -1.61
CA ASN A 36 -1.00 4.80 -1.09
C ASN A 36 -1.29 3.65 -2.07
N ARG A 37 -1.49 3.96 -3.35
CA ARG A 37 -1.71 2.97 -4.41
C ARG A 37 -0.54 2.00 -4.54
N ALA A 38 0.69 2.52 -4.52
CA ALA A 38 1.89 1.68 -4.56
C ALA A 38 1.94 0.69 -3.39
N GLN A 39 1.61 1.15 -2.18
CA GLN A 39 1.54 0.30 -1.00
C GLN A 39 0.44 -0.77 -1.12
N ALA A 40 -0.75 -0.41 -1.60
CA ALA A 40 -1.84 -1.37 -1.81
C ALA A 40 -1.45 -2.45 -2.83
N LEU A 41 -0.83 -2.08 -3.95
CA LEU A 41 -0.35 -3.02 -4.96
C LEU A 41 0.74 -3.95 -4.41
N ALA A 42 1.67 -3.43 -3.63
CA ALA A 42 2.70 -4.24 -2.97
C ALA A 42 2.08 -5.28 -2.03
N HIS A 43 1.07 -4.89 -1.24
CA HIS A 43 0.36 -5.79 -0.35
C HIS A 43 -0.38 -6.90 -1.12
N ILE A 44 -1.11 -6.55 -2.18
CA ILE A 44 -1.82 -7.52 -3.03
C ILE A 44 -0.84 -8.53 -3.65
N ARG A 45 0.31 -8.06 -4.15
CA ARG A 45 1.34 -8.93 -4.74
C ARG A 45 1.93 -9.88 -3.70
N ALA A 46 2.27 -9.39 -2.51
CA ALA A 46 2.79 -10.20 -1.42
C ALA A 46 1.80 -11.27 -0.98
N GLU A 47 0.52 -10.91 -0.80
CA GLU A 47 -0.53 -11.86 -0.42
C GLU A 47 -0.78 -12.92 -1.50
N LYS A 48 -0.75 -12.54 -2.78
CA LYS A 48 -0.89 -13.49 -3.88
C LYS A 48 0.27 -14.48 -3.91
N ALA A 49 1.51 -14.00 -3.76
CA ALA A 49 2.70 -14.85 -3.69
C ALA A 49 2.63 -15.81 -2.49
N ARG A 50 2.30 -15.30 -1.30
CA ARG A 50 2.12 -16.12 -0.09
C ARG A 50 1.08 -17.22 -0.28
N LYS A 51 -0.08 -16.90 -0.85
CA LYS A 51 -1.15 -17.88 -1.14
C LYS A 51 -0.70 -18.92 -2.17
N ALA A 52 0.05 -18.52 -3.19
CA ALA A 52 0.59 -19.45 -4.18
C ALA A 52 1.57 -20.44 -3.54
N LEU A 53 2.50 -19.95 -2.71
CA LEU A 53 3.45 -20.78 -1.97
C LEU A 53 2.74 -21.76 -1.03
N LEU A 54 1.76 -21.30 -0.26
CA LEU A 54 0.94 -22.15 0.61
C LEU A 54 0.21 -23.25 -0.16
N ARG A 55 -0.34 -22.93 -1.34
CA ARG A 55 -1.01 -23.93 -2.20
C ARG A 55 -0.01 -24.95 -2.75
N ALA A 56 1.16 -24.50 -3.21
CA ALA A 56 2.22 -25.39 -3.70
C ALA A 56 2.73 -26.34 -2.60
N ALA A 57 2.97 -25.82 -1.39
CA ALA A 57 3.38 -26.62 -0.24
C ALA A 57 2.32 -27.69 0.13
N LYS A 58 1.04 -27.32 0.14
CA LYS A 58 -0.05 -28.28 0.37
C LYS A 58 -0.10 -29.38 -0.70
N LYS A 59 0.10 -29.03 -1.97
CA LYS A 59 0.13 -30.00 -3.07
C LYS A 59 1.32 -30.95 -2.94
N ALA A 60 2.50 -30.44 -2.59
CA ALA A 60 3.68 -31.28 -2.36
C ALA A 60 3.48 -32.24 -1.19
N ALA A 61 2.89 -31.78 -0.08
CA ALA A 61 2.57 -32.66 1.05
C ALA A 61 1.60 -33.78 0.66
N ALA A 62 0.60 -33.50 -0.16
CA ALA A 62 -0.37 -34.49 -0.64
C ALA A 62 0.19 -35.48 -1.67
N ALA A 63 1.28 -35.15 -2.36
CA ALA A 63 1.90 -36.01 -3.38
C ALA A 63 2.93 -37.00 -2.80
N ASN A 64 3.27 -36.89 -1.52
CA ASN A 64 4.17 -37.80 -0.81
C ASN A 64 3.41 -38.85 0.04
N HIS A 65 2.16 -39.14 -0.34
CA HIS A 65 1.32 -40.19 0.25
C HIS A 65 0.71 -41.04 -0.86
#